data_AF-A0A0G3BVV2-F1
#
_entry.id   AF-A0A0G3BVV2-F1
#
_cell.length_a   1.000
_cell.length_b   1.000
_cell.length_c   1.000
_cell.angle_alpha   90.00
_cell.angle_beta   90.00
_cell.angle_gamma   90.00
#
_symmetry.space_group_name_H-M   'P 1'
#
loop_
_entity.id
_entity.type
_entity.pdbx_description
1 polymer ?
#
loop_
_entity_poly.entity_id
_entity_poly.type
_entity_poly.pdbx_seq_one_letter_code
_entity_poly.pdbx_strand_id
1 'polypeptide(L)'
;MTATTVQLHVAAPRTAPRGAAALAHVFAAVLTGAERGVSALGRVFRREPSPYESVQAVLEMARDYERSQPGFAADLRAAACRFDGDFDR
;
A
#
# COMPACT_ATOMS: atom_id res chain seq x y z
N MET A 1 -35.25 -33.23 41.74
CA MET A 1 -34.43 -32.71 40.63
C MET A 1 -35.26 -31.66 39.91
N THR A 2 -34.86 -30.39 39.99
CA THR A 2 -35.64 -29.27 39.47
C THR A 2 -35.13 -28.93 38.08
N ALA A 3 -35.96 -29.14 37.05
CA ALA A 3 -35.63 -28.81 35.68
C ALA A 3 -35.90 -27.32 35.43
N THR A 4 -34.84 -26.55 35.18
CA THR A 4 -34.96 -25.14 34.84
C THR A 4 -34.97 -24.99 33.33
N THR A 5 -36.08 -24.52 32.77
CA THR A 5 -36.21 -24.21 31.35
C THR A 5 -35.75 -22.78 31.09
N VAL A 6 -34.77 -22.62 30.22
CA VAL A 6 -34.28 -21.30 29.77
C VAL A 6 -34.86 -21.03 28.39
N GLN A 7 -35.66 -19.96 28.25
CA GLN A 7 -36.11 -19.51 26.93
C GLN A 7 -35.02 -18.66 26.28
N LEU A 8 -34.49 -19.14 25.16
CA LEU A 8 -33.55 -18.43 24.32
C LEU A 8 -34.33 -17.56 23.32
N HIS A 9 -34.23 -16.24 23.45
CA HIS A 9 -34.72 -15.32 22.42
C HIS A 9 -33.80 -15.43 21.19
N VAL A 10 -34.26 -16.16 20.17
CA VAL A 10 -33.60 -16.22 18.86
C VAL A 10 -33.79 -14.87 18.18
N ALA A 11 -32.68 -14.20 17.86
CA ALA A 11 -32.71 -12.95 17.10
C ALA A 11 -33.38 -13.17 15.74
N ALA A 12 -34.33 -12.29 15.39
CA ALA A 12 -35.03 -12.39 14.11
C ALA A 12 -34.02 -12.31 12.95
N PRO A 13 -34.13 -13.20 11.94
CA PRO A 13 -33.23 -13.16 10.79
C PRO A 13 -33.42 -11.82 10.07
N ARG A 14 -32.32 -11.07 9.88
CA ARG A 14 -32.32 -9.86 9.05
C ARG A 14 -32.72 -10.24 7.63
N THR A 15 -33.96 -9.95 7.27
CA THR A 15 -34.47 -10.18 5.92
C THR A 15 -33.86 -9.14 4.99
N ALA A 16 -32.84 -9.53 4.23
CA ALA A 16 -32.38 -8.71 3.11
C ALA A 16 -33.52 -8.63 2.07
N PRO A 17 -33.89 -7.43 1.60
CA PRO A 17 -34.96 -7.29 0.62
C PRO A 17 -34.60 -8.05 -0.67
N ARG A 18 -35.56 -8.81 -1.21
CA ARG A 18 -35.40 -9.57 -2.45
C ARG A 18 -35.03 -8.59 -3.57
N GLY A 19 -33.82 -8.72 -4.11
CA GLY A 19 -33.25 -7.82 -5.13
C GLY A 19 -31.99 -7.07 -4.70
N ALA A 20 -31.74 -6.91 -3.40
CA ALA A 20 -30.51 -6.27 -2.89
C ALA A 20 -29.24 -7.04 -3.30
N ALA A 21 -29.34 -8.37 -3.46
CA ALA A 21 -28.24 -9.20 -3.92
C ALA A 21 -27.75 -8.79 -5.31
N ALA A 22 -28.65 -8.54 -6.27
CA ALA A 22 -28.27 -8.17 -7.63
C ALA A 22 -27.54 -6.82 -7.68
N LEU A 23 -28.04 -5.83 -6.95
CA LEU A 23 -27.38 -4.53 -6.83
C LEU A 23 -26.02 -4.63 -6.12
N ALA A 24 -25.92 -5.44 -5.07
CA ALA A 24 -24.65 -5.69 -4.39
C ALA A 24 -23.61 -6.33 -5.33
N HIS A 25 -24.03 -7.27 -6.18
CA HIS A 25 -23.14 -7.89 -7.17
C HIS A 25 -22.66 -6.91 -8.23
N VAL A 26 -23.55 -6.05 -8.75
CA VAL A 26 -23.18 -5.02 -9.73
C VAL A 26 -22.22 -4.00 -9.10
N PHE A 27 -22.53 -3.53 -7.90
CA PHE A 27 -21.67 -2.58 -7.19
C PHE A 27 -20.29 -3.18 -6.89
N ALA A 28 -20.25 -4.43 -6.41
CA ALA A 28 -19.00 -5.13 -6.16
C ALA A 28 -18.17 -5.29 -7.46
N ALA A 29 -18.81 -5.65 -8.59
CA ALA A 29 -18.12 -5.78 -9.87
C ALA A 29 -17.52 -4.45 -10.35
N VAL A 30 -18.24 -3.34 -10.18
CA VAL A 30 -17.75 -1.99 -10.51
C VAL A 30 -16.57 -1.61 -9.62
N LEU A 31 -16.67 -1.84 -8.32
CA LEU A 31 -15.61 -1.52 -7.36
C LEU A 31 -14.33 -2.33 -7.63
N THR A 32 -14.46 -3.64 -7.83
CA THR A 32 -13.32 -4.51 -8.18
C THR A 32 -12.72 -4.16 -9.54
N GLY A 33 -13.54 -3.74 -10.51
CA GLY A 33 -13.08 -3.24 -11.80
C GLY A 33 -12.26 -1.95 -11.67
N ALA A 34 -12.72 -1.02 -10.84
CA ALA A 34 -12.03 0.24 -10.57
C ALA A 34 -10.70 0.02 -9.84
N GLU A 35 -10.66 -0.85 -8.82
CA GLU A 35 -9.43 -1.19 -8.09
C GLU A 35 -8.38 -1.84 -9.00
N ARG A 36 -8.81 -2.74 -9.89
CA ARG A 36 -7.93 -3.36 -10.88
C ARG A 36 -7.42 -2.35 -11.92
N GLY A 37 -8.27 -1.42 -12.35
CA GLY A 37 -7.90 -0.34 -13.28
C GLY A 37 -6.86 0.62 -12.68
N VAL A 38 -7.07 1.05 -11.43
CA VAL A 38 -6.12 1.92 -10.71
C VAL A 38 -4.80 1.19 -10.43
N SER A 39 -4.87 -0.08 -10.02
CA SER A 39 -3.67 -0.90 -9.79
C SER A 39 -2.89 -1.17 -11.07
N ALA A 40 -3.57 -1.37 -12.20
CA ALA A 40 -2.95 -1.54 -13.50
C ALA A 40 -2.28 -0.24 -13.98
N LEU A 41 -2.93 0.92 -13.81
CA LEU A 41 -2.32 2.21 -14.09
C LEU A 41 -1.08 2.45 -13.22
N GLY A 42 -1.19 2.24 -11.91
CA GLY A 42 -0.06 2.39 -10.99
C GLY A 42 1.11 1.46 -11.30
N ARG A 43 0.84 0.27 -11.86
CA ARG A 43 1.87 -0.68 -12.28
C ARG A 43 2.52 -0.31 -13.63
N VAL A 44 1.78 0.31 -14.55
CA VAL A 44 2.32 0.82 -15.83
C VAL A 44 3.17 2.08 -15.62
N PHE A 45 2.84 2.91 -14.63
CA PHE A 45 3.59 4.13 -14.31
C PHE A 45 4.72 3.95 -13.29
N ARG A 46 4.80 2.80 -12.59
CA ARG A 46 5.98 2.44 -11.80
C ARG A 46 7.10 2.00 -12.73
N ARG A 47 7.74 2.98 -13.36
CA ARG A 47 9.11 2.80 -13.85
C ARG A 47 9.97 2.63 -12.62
N GLU A 48 10.49 1.42 -12.40
CA GLU A 48 11.53 1.22 -11.40
C GLU A 48 12.70 2.13 -11.80
N PRO A 49 13.05 3.13 -10.97
CA PRO A 49 14.18 4.00 -11.29
C PRO A 49 15.41 3.11 -11.40
N SER A 50 16.23 3.37 -12.42
CA SER A 50 17.47 2.61 -12.55
C SER A 50 18.29 2.80 -11.27
N PRO A 51 19.07 1.78 -10.85
CA PRO A 51 19.91 1.92 -9.66
C PRO A 51 20.77 3.19 -9.70
N TYR A 52 21.29 3.54 -10.88
CA TYR A 52 22.06 4.77 -11.10
C TYR A 52 21.24 6.06 -10.86
N GLU A 53 19.99 6.13 -11.34
CA GLU A 53 19.09 7.25 -11.06
C GLU A 53 18.79 7.37 -9.55
N SER A 54 18.70 6.24 -8.84
CA SER A 54 18.48 6.24 -7.39
C SER A 54 19.69 6.75 -6.61
N VAL A 55 20.93 6.44 -7.04
CA VAL A 55 22.16 7.00 -6.43
C VAL A 55 22.24 8.50 -6.62
N GLN A 56 21.98 8.98 -7.83
CA GLN A 56 21.98 10.42 -8.13
C GLN A 56 20.96 11.18 -7.28
N ALA A 57 19.75 10.64 -7.11
CA ALA A 57 18.73 11.24 -6.25
C ALA A 57 19.17 11.34 -4.78
N VAL A 58 19.87 10.32 -4.26
CA VAL A 58 20.43 10.34 -2.89
C VAL A 58 21.53 11.38 -2.75
N LEU A 59 22.38 11.54 -3.77
CA LEU A 59 23.43 12.57 -3.78
C LEU A 59 22.85 13.99 -3.88
N GLU A 60 21.78 14.19 -4.66
CA GLU A 60 21.06 15.46 -4.72
C GLU A 60 20.42 15.81 -3.38
N MET A 61 19.75 14.83 -2.75
CA MET A 61 19.21 15.00 -1.40
C MET A 61 20.31 15.38 -0.40
N ALA A 62 21.49 14.76 -0.48
CA ALA A 62 22.60 15.13 0.38
C ALA A 62 22.99 16.62 0.23
N ARG A 63 22.96 17.18 -0.99
CA ARG A 63 23.25 18.60 -1.24
C ARG A 63 22.23 19.52 -0.57
N ASP A 64 20.96 19.15 -0.57
CA ASP A 64 19.90 19.95 0.08
C ASP A 64 20.10 20.01 1.60
N TYR A 65 20.60 18.93 2.20
CA TYR A 65 20.86 18.84 3.64
C TYR A 65 22.25 19.33 4.08
N GLU A 66 23.15 19.67 3.16
CA GLU A 66 24.51 20.14 3.51
C GLU A 66 24.51 21.35 4.46
N ARG A 67 23.57 22.28 4.25
CA ARG A 67 23.50 23.52 5.05
C ARG A 67 22.76 23.34 6.37
N SER A 68 21.76 22.47 6.40
CA SER A 68 20.89 22.29 7.57
C SER A 68 21.39 21.19 8.50
N GLN A 69 21.92 20.09 7.95
CA GLN A 69 22.33 18.89 8.66
C GLN A 69 23.53 18.22 7.97
N PRO A 70 24.76 18.74 8.19
CA PRO A 70 25.95 18.25 7.49
C PRO A 70 26.29 16.79 7.83
N GLY A 71 25.98 16.32 9.04
CA GLY A 71 26.16 14.92 9.43
C GLY A 71 25.26 13.97 8.62
N PHE A 72 24.00 14.35 8.46
CA PHE A 72 23.04 13.58 7.65
C PHE A 72 23.43 13.58 6.17
N ALA A 73 23.90 14.71 5.63
CA ALA A 73 24.43 14.78 4.28
C ALA A 73 25.65 13.87 4.07
N ALA A 74 26.54 13.76 5.06
CA ALA A 74 27.68 12.85 5.01
C ALA A 74 27.23 11.37 5.01
N ASP A 75 26.23 11.02 5.82
CA ASP A 75 25.67 9.67 5.86
C ASP A 75 25.00 9.29 4.53
N LEU A 76 24.26 10.22 3.90
CA LEU A 76 23.65 10.00 2.58
C LEU A 76 24.70 9.77 1.50
N ARG A 77 25.80 10.54 1.50
CA ARG A 77 26.92 10.32 0.57
C ARG A 77 27.60 8.98 0.83
N ALA A 78 27.82 8.61 2.09
CA ALA A 78 28.41 7.32 2.43
C ALA A 78 27.51 6.14 2.00
N ALA A 79 26.19 6.29 2.15
CA ALA A 79 25.21 5.31 1.66
C ALA A 79 25.25 5.19 0.13
N ALA A 80 25.30 6.32 -0.58
CA ALA A 80 25.42 6.34 -2.04
C ALA A 80 26.71 5.63 -2.52
N CYS A 81 27.86 5.91 -1.89
CA CYS A 81 29.13 5.27 -2.25
C CYS A 81 29.15 3.76 -1.98
N ARG A 82 28.51 3.30 -0.90
CA ARG A 82 28.41 1.86 -0.61
C ARG A 82 27.52 1.14 -1.63
N PHE A 83 26.39 1.77 -1.97
CA PHE A 83 25.46 1.20 -2.94
C PHE A 83 26.10 1.09 -4.33
N ASP A 84 26.82 2.13 -4.80
CA ASP A 84 27.53 2.12 -6.09
C ASP A 84 28.57 0.99 -6.19
N GLY A 85 29.34 0.76 -5.12
CA GLY A 85 30.31 -0.34 -5.05
C GLY A 85 29.72 -1.76 -5.02
N ASP A 86 28.44 -1.91 -4.68
CA ASP A 86 27.73 -3.19 -4.76
C ASP A 86 27.18 -3.48 -6.17
N PHE A 87 27.07 -2.48 -7.07
CA PHE A 87 26.69 -2.69 -8.48
C PHE A 87 27.86 -3.06 -9.39
N ASP A 88 29.09 -2.70 -9.04
CA ASP A 88 30.31 -2.99 -9.81
C ASP A 88 30.91 -4.39 -9.54
N ARG A 89 30.23 -5.24 -8.76
CA ARG A 89 30.70 -6.57 -8.34
C ARG A 89 29.92 -7.71 -8.99
#